data_AF-A0A7Y4IP79-F1
#
_entry.id   AF-A0A7Y4IP79-F1
#
_cell.length_a   1.000
_cell.length_b   1.000
_cell.length_c   1.000
_cell.angle_alpha   90.00
_cell.angle_beta   90.00
_cell.angle_gamma   90.00
#
_symmetry.space_group_name_H-M   'P 1'
#
loop_
_entity.id
_entity.type
_entity.pdbx_description
1 polymer ?
#
loop_
_entity_poly.entity_id
_entity_poly.type
_entity_poly.pdbx_seq_one_letter_code
_entity_poly.pdbx_strand_id
1 'polypeptide(L)'
;MRRFEFVEGSSSKFWEPELKGNTFIVTFGRIGTAGQRREKAFADEAGARKEYEKKVAEKLREGYLEVTEGGAAEAAPASAPPPAPKKAELPRRVPAVTPTSESLKAAAEALAALRARLGWRSWEVTSRARRAKRALRALGGVDPAAHSELAGTFTALMERVVAPKKDGRLPLRHALALLGELDVAAFTRAAEVWLAVPDAVPAATTVARQASALGQPELALRMGMLLAERPGLAGAPSEEGWSKRWTRLRPHVEEQLSSSGGSLATWAQSVDASKDAHLASRLARLEA
;
A
#
# COMPACT_ATOMS: atom_id res chain seq x y z
N MET A 1 19.58 30.77 20.55
CA MET A 1 20.22 29.86 19.59
C MET A 1 19.42 28.58 19.55
N ARG A 2 19.32 27.89 18.40
CA ARG A 2 18.58 26.62 18.29
C ARG A 2 19.55 25.47 18.52
N ARG A 3 19.22 24.55 19.42
CA ARG A 3 20.00 23.36 19.70
C ARG A 3 19.16 22.15 19.41
N PHE A 4 19.76 21.16 18.76
CA PHE A 4 19.10 19.91 18.41
C PHE A 4 19.86 18.74 19.03
N GLU A 5 19.14 17.84 19.65
CA GLU A 5 19.71 16.69 20.35
C GLU A 5 19.15 15.38 19.77
N PHE A 6 20.02 14.39 19.64
CA PHE A 6 19.68 13.05 19.20
C PHE A 6 20.17 12.05 20.25
N VAL A 7 19.24 11.34 20.86
CA VAL A 7 19.52 10.35 21.91
C VAL A 7 18.85 9.03 21.51
N GLU A 8 19.66 8.05 21.10
CA GLU A 8 19.20 6.69 20.81
C GLU A 8 20.25 5.68 21.33
N GLY A 9 19.83 4.78 22.22
CA GLY A 9 20.71 3.81 22.86
C GLY A 9 21.89 4.47 23.59
N SER A 10 23.13 4.11 23.20
CA SER A 10 24.37 4.68 23.77
C SER A 10 24.87 5.94 23.04
N SER A 11 24.14 6.43 22.02
CA SER A 11 24.53 7.57 21.19
C SER A 11 23.76 8.83 21.59
N SER A 12 24.44 9.76 22.26
CA SER A 12 23.91 11.08 22.65
C SER A 12 24.66 12.18 21.91
N LYS A 13 24.05 12.79 20.90
CA LYS A 13 24.69 13.77 20.01
C LYS A 13 23.93 15.11 20.05
N PHE A 14 24.66 16.21 19.89
CA PHE A 14 24.08 17.54 19.75
C PHE A 14 24.51 18.19 18.43
N TRP A 15 23.65 19.07 17.92
CA TRP A 15 23.83 19.82 16.69
C TRP A 15 23.22 21.22 16.87
N GLU A 16 24.04 22.25 16.71
CA GLU A 16 23.69 23.65 16.96
C GLU A 16 23.98 24.47 15.70
N PRO A 17 22.95 24.75 14.88
CA PRO A 17 23.08 25.62 13.72
C PRO A 17 22.92 27.10 14.13
N GLU A 18 23.85 27.93 13.68
CA GLU A 18 23.84 29.38 13.83
C GLU A 18 23.97 30.05 12.46
N LEU A 19 23.22 31.13 12.24
CA LEU A 19 23.31 31.94 11.03
C LEU A 19 23.81 33.33 11.40
N LYS A 20 24.93 33.76 10.79
CA LYS A 20 25.48 35.11 10.93
C LYS A 20 25.58 35.75 9.55
N GLY A 21 24.58 36.55 9.18
CA GLY A 21 24.50 37.16 7.85
C GLY A 21 24.55 36.11 6.74
N ASN A 22 25.55 36.19 5.87
CA ASN A 22 25.79 35.23 4.79
C ASN A 22 26.59 33.98 5.21
N THR A 23 26.86 33.78 6.51
CA THR A 23 27.67 32.67 7.01
C THR A 23 26.82 31.71 7.83
N PHE A 24 26.82 30.44 7.43
CA PHE A 24 26.22 29.34 8.17
C PHE A 24 27.27 28.67 9.05
N ILE A 25 27.06 28.71 10.37
CA ILE A 25 27.93 28.11 11.37
C ILE A 25 27.18 26.91 11.98
N VAL A 26 27.89 25.83 12.23
CA VAL A 26 27.34 24.62 12.82
C VAL A 26 28.31 24.06 13.86
N THR A 27 27.84 23.85 15.07
CA THR A 27 28.58 23.18 16.14
C THR A 27 27.94 21.83 16.40
N PHE A 28 28.71 20.74 16.36
CA PHE A 28 28.17 19.40 16.57
C PHE A 28 29.11 18.50 17.36
N GLY A 29 28.57 17.59 18.16
CA GLY A 29 29.39 16.75 19.02
C GLY A 29 28.58 15.71 19.80
N ARG A 30 29.26 15.02 20.71
CA ARG A 30 28.60 14.17 21.71
C ARG A 30 28.18 15.05 22.88
N ILE A 31 26.98 14.84 23.42
CA ILE A 31 26.50 15.60 24.59
C ILE A 31 27.50 15.40 25.74
N GLY A 32 28.01 16.51 26.30
CA GLY A 32 29.06 16.53 27.32
C GLY A 32 30.48 16.81 26.82
N THR A 33 30.70 17.03 25.52
CA THR A 33 31.99 17.50 24.98
C THR A 33 31.85 18.89 24.36
N ALA A 34 32.98 19.58 24.15
CA ALA A 34 32.99 20.90 23.49
C ALA A 34 32.56 20.87 22.00
N GLY A 35 32.45 19.68 21.39
CA GLY A 35 32.05 19.50 19.99
C GLY A 35 33.07 20.02 18.96
N GLN A 36 32.64 20.04 17.70
CA GLN A 36 33.37 20.57 16.54
C GLN A 36 32.54 21.67 15.89
N ARG A 37 33.17 22.82 15.66
CA ARG A 37 32.57 23.96 14.96
C ARG A 37 33.01 23.97 13.51
N ARG A 38 32.07 24.13 12.59
CA ARG A 38 32.32 24.36 11.15
C ARG A 38 31.54 25.57 10.70
N GLU A 39 32.11 26.34 9.78
CA GLU A 39 31.44 27.48 9.19
C GLU A 39 31.57 27.44 7.67
N LYS A 40 30.54 27.94 6.99
CA LYS A 40 30.43 27.97 5.54
C LYS A 40 29.82 29.30 5.13
N ALA A 41 30.62 30.13 4.45
CA ALA A 41 30.17 31.39 3.87
C ALA A 41 29.47 31.15 2.53
N PHE A 42 28.42 31.94 2.26
CA PHE A 42 27.66 31.95 1.01
C PHE A 42 27.77 33.33 0.34
N ALA A 43 27.47 33.35 -0.96
CA ALA A 43 27.51 34.58 -1.75
C ALA A 43 26.47 35.62 -1.29
N ASP A 44 25.33 35.16 -0.77
CA ASP A 44 24.22 35.97 -0.32
C ASP A 44 23.59 35.44 0.97
N GLU A 45 22.93 36.33 1.72
CA GLU A 45 22.21 35.96 2.95
C GLU A 45 21.04 35.00 2.64
N ALA A 46 20.41 35.15 1.48
CA ALA A 46 19.33 34.27 1.03
C ALA A 46 19.81 32.82 0.82
N GLY A 47 20.99 32.61 0.23
CA GLY A 47 21.59 31.29 0.06
C GLY A 47 21.96 30.64 1.39
N ALA A 48 22.48 31.41 2.34
CA ALA A 48 22.80 30.93 3.68
C ALA A 48 21.55 30.49 4.45
N ARG A 49 20.46 31.27 4.37
CA ARG A 49 19.16 30.91 4.97
C ARG A 49 18.55 29.65 4.35
N LYS A 50 18.60 29.51 3.03
CA LYS A 50 18.03 28.33 2.34
C LYS A 50 18.77 27.05 2.72
N GLU A 51 20.09 27.08 2.80
CA GLU A 51 20.87 25.92 3.24
C GLU A 51 20.65 25.63 4.74
N TYR A 52 20.52 26.67 5.57
CA TYR A 52 20.17 26.54 6.98
C TYR A 52 18.84 25.80 7.16
N GLU A 53 17.77 26.25 6.49
CA GLU A 53 16.45 25.63 6.56
C GLU A 53 16.46 24.19 6.03
N LYS A 54 17.17 23.95 4.94
CA LYS A 54 17.34 22.60 4.37
C LYS A 54 18.03 21.67 5.37
N LYS A 55 19.11 22.11 6.00
CA LYS A 55 19.86 21.29 6.98
C LYS A 55 19.06 21.06 8.26
N VAL A 56 18.29 22.04 8.72
CA VAL A 56 17.35 21.86 9.85
C VAL A 56 16.29 20.83 9.48
N ALA A 57 15.68 20.91 8.30
CA ALA A 57 14.67 19.95 7.84
C ALA A 57 15.23 18.53 7.67
N GLU A 58 16.46 18.39 7.18
CA GLU A 58 17.18 17.10 7.11
C GLU A 58 17.41 16.53 8.52
N LYS A 59 17.90 17.34 9.48
CA LYS A 59 18.20 16.88 10.84
C LYS A 59 16.95 16.53 11.65
N LEU A 60 15.87 17.29 11.50
CA LEU A 60 14.56 16.94 12.06
C LEU A 60 14.04 15.61 11.49
N ARG A 61 14.26 15.35 10.19
CA ARG A 61 13.88 14.07 9.57
C ARG A 61 14.74 12.89 10.08
N GLU A 62 16.02 13.15 10.37
CA GLU A 62 16.94 12.17 10.97
C GLU A 62 16.61 11.87 12.45
N GLY A 63 15.63 12.55 13.05
CA GLY A 63 15.17 12.29 14.41
C GLY A 63 15.81 13.17 15.49
N TYR A 64 16.52 14.24 15.11
CA TYR A 64 16.99 15.21 16.08
C TYR A 64 15.82 16.04 16.63
N LEU A 65 15.79 16.24 17.95
CA LEU A 65 14.76 17.01 18.65
C LEU A 65 15.30 18.39 19.03
N GLU A 66 14.52 19.44 18.78
CA GLU A 66 14.91 20.80 19.15
C GLU A 66 14.71 21.04 20.66
N VAL A 67 15.76 21.51 21.32
CA VAL A 67 15.78 21.90 22.73
C VAL A 67 16.07 23.40 22.78
N THR A 68 15.07 24.20 23.13
CA THR A 68 15.26 25.64 23.37
C THR A 68 15.57 25.87 24.85
N GLU A 69 16.81 26.25 25.16
CA GLU A 69 17.16 26.74 26.51
C GLU A 69 16.57 28.14 26.72
N GLY A 70 15.49 28.22 27.50
CA GLY A 70 14.99 29.47 28.09
C GLY A 70 13.47 29.62 28.09
N GLY A 71 12.83 29.28 29.22
CA GLY A 71 11.53 29.84 29.60
C GLY A 71 10.40 28.84 29.84
N ALA A 72 10.19 28.53 31.12
CA ALA A 72 8.96 28.11 31.81
C ALA A 72 7.85 27.38 31.03
N ALA A 73 7.56 26.17 31.52
CA ALA A 73 6.34 25.43 31.25
C ALA A 73 5.09 26.29 31.52
N GLU A 74 4.33 26.59 30.46
CA GLU A 74 2.94 26.99 30.56
C GLU A 74 2.11 25.98 29.75
N ALA A 75 1.29 25.23 30.48
CA ALA A 75 0.43 24.20 29.94
C ALA A 75 -0.75 24.85 29.20
N ALA A 76 -0.80 24.63 27.88
CA ALA A 76 -1.99 24.78 27.04
C ALA A 76 -2.04 23.56 26.09
N PRO A 77 -3.23 23.12 25.66
CA PRO A 77 -3.60 21.72 25.54
C PRO A 77 -2.87 21.02 24.42
N ALA A 78 -2.64 19.71 24.62
CA ALA A 78 -2.02 18.78 23.71
C ALA A 78 -2.43 18.99 22.23
N SER A 79 -1.67 19.82 21.52
CA SER A 79 -1.56 19.71 20.08
C SER A 79 -0.84 18.40 19.80
N ALA A 80 -1.56 17.50 19.14
CA ALA A 80 -1.15 16.16 18.76
C ALA A 80 0.34 16.08 18.35
N PRO A 81 1.02 14.95 18.63
CA PRO A 81 2.40 14.76 18.22
C PRO A 81 2.57 15.10 16.74
N PRO A 82 3.68 15.76 16.34
CA PRO A 82 3.95 16.07 14.95
C PRO A 82 3.78 14.78 14.14
N PRO A 83 3.05 14.81 13.00
CA PRO A 83 2.77 13.61 12.24
C PRO A 83 4.09 12.96 11.90
N ALA A 84 4.27 11.71 12.33
CA ALA A 84 5.35 10.85 11.88
C ALA A 84 5.51 11.05 10.36
N PRO A 85 6.74 11.09 9.83
CA PRO A 85 6.97 11.33 8.41
C PRO A 85 6.07 10.37 7.64
N LYS A 86 5.08 10.94 6.93
CA LYS A 86 4.12 10.15 6.16
C LYS A 86 4.93 9.32 5.18
N LYS A 87 5.07 8.01 5.45
CA LYS A 87 5.39 7.01 4.43
C LYS A 87 4.52 7.37 3.22
N ALA A 88 5.08 7.40 2.02
CA ALA A 88 4.33 7.76 0.83
C ALA A 88 3.11 6.84 0.71
N GLU A 89 1.95 7.32 1.19
CA GLU A 89 0.74 6.52 1.30
C GLU A 89 0.26 6.20 -0.12
N LEU A 90 0.01 4.92 -0.38
CA LEU A 90 -0.49 4.47 -1.66
C LEU A 90 -1.77 5.24 -2.01
N PRO A 91 -1.93 5.69 -3.27
CA PRO A 91 -3.14 6.43 -3.66
C PRO A 91 -4.36 5.54 -3.45
N ARG A 92 -5.46 6.09 -2.93
CA ARG A 92 -6.69 5.33 -2.68
C ARG A 92 -7.16 4.58 -3.94
N ARG A 93 -7.58 3.31 -3.80
CA ARG A 93 -8.11 2.50 -4.92
C ARG A 93 -9.50 2.95 -5.38
N VAL A 94 -10.29 3.42 -4.42
CA VAL A 94 -11.72 3.67 -4.53
C VAL A 94 -12.05 5.12 -4.14
N PRO A 95 -13.13 5.68 -4.69
CA PRO A 95 -13.56 7.03 -4.31
C PRO A 95 -13.96 7.06 -2.83
N ALA A 96 -13.75 8.20 -2.18
CA ALA A 96 -14.24 8.42 -0.82
C ALA A 96 -15.74 8.68 -0.88
N VAL A 97 -16.54 7.64 -0.59
CA VAL A 97 -18.01 7.68 -0.60
C VAL A 97 -18.50 7.03 0.68
N THR A 98 -19.53 7.61 1.29
CA THR A 98 -20.20 7.01 2.45
C THR A 98 -21.33 6.10 1.95
N PRO A 99 -21.35 4.81 2.31
CA PRO A 99 -22.40 3.90 1.87
C PRO A 99 -23.76 4.28 2.48
N THR A 100 -24.81 4.18 1.67
CA THR A 100 -26.20 4.23 2.13
C THR A 100 -26.78 2.82 2.24
N SER A 101 -27.84 2.64 3.03
CA SER A 101 -28.54 1.35 3.12
C SER A 101 -29.02 0.85 1.75
N GLU A 102 -29.51 1.74 0.89
CA GLU A 102 -29.91 1.41 -0.48
C GLU A 102 -28.72 0.90 -1.31
N SER A 103 -27.56 1.58 -1.23
CA SER A 103 -26.37 1.14 -1.95
C SER A 103 -25.84 -0.21 -1.44
N LEU A 104 -25.92 -0.47 -0.13
CA LEU A 104 -25.53 -1.75 0.47
C LEU A 104 -26.42 -2.88 -0.02
N LYS A 105 -27.74 -2.66 -0.05
CA LYS A 105 -28.71 -3.61 -0.59
C LYS A 105 -28.48 -3.88 -2.08
N ALA A 106 -28.27 -2.83 -2.88
CA ALA A 106 -27.98 -2.97 -4.30
C ALA A 106 -26.69 -3.76 -4.56
N ALA A 107 -25.64 -3.55 -3.74
CA ALA A 107 -24.41 -4.33 -3.81
C ALA A 107 -24.62 -5.80 -3.41
N ALA A 108 -25.39 -6.06 -2.36
CA ALA A 108 -25.74 -7.41 -1.93
C ALA A 108 -26.50 -8.17 -3.03
N GLU A 109 -27.52 -7.54 -3.64
CA GLU A 109 -28.28 -8.10 -4.75
C GLU A 109 -27.40 -8.38 -5.98
N ALA A 110 -26.47 -7.46 -6.30
CA ALA A 110 -25.54 -7.66 -7.41
C ALA A 110 -24.58 -8.83 -7.17
N LEU A 111 -24.09 -9.01 -5.94
CA LEU A 111 -23.27 -10.15 -5.54
C LEU A 111 -24.05 -11.47 -5.60
N ALA A 112 -25.28 -11.48 -5.09
CA ALA A 112 -26.17 -12.64 -5.13
C ALA A 112 -26.47 -13.04 -6.59
N ALA A 113 -26.75 -12.06 -7.45
CA ALA A 113 -26.99 -12.28 -8.89
C ALA A 113 -25.75 -12.82 -9.61
N LEU A 114 -24.54 -12.44 -9.20
CA LEU A 114 -23.30 -13.06 -9.69
C LEU A 114 -23.18 -14.51 -9.22
N ARG A 115 -23.36 -14.76 -7.92
CA ARG A 115 -23.25 -16.11 -7.34
C ARG A 115 -24.22 -17.09 -8.02
N ALA A 116 -25.45 -16.68 -8.26
CA ALA A 116 -26.49 -17.48 -8.93
C ALA A 116 -26.15 -17.84 -10.38
N ARG A 117 -25.21 -17.12 -11.01
CA ARG A 117 -24.79 -17.36 -12.41
C ARG A 117 -23.42 -18.00 -12.53
N LEU A 118 -22.76 -18.37 -11.44
CA LEU A 118 -21.52 -19.14 -11.53
C LEU A 118 -21.77 -20.49 -12.21
N GLY A 119 -20.88 -20.89 -13.11
CA GLY A 119 -21.05 -22.08 -13.95
C GLY A 119 -21.81 -21.84 -15.27
N TRP A 120 -22.41 -20.67 -15.45
CA TRP A 120 -23.07 -20.28 -16.71
C TRP A 120 -22.06 -19.79 -17.76
N ARG A 121 -22.58 -19.42 -18.94
CA ARG A 121 -21.79 -18.88 -20.06
C ARG A 121 -20.85 -17.77 -19.58
N SER A 122 -19.59 -17.83 -20.01
CA SER A 122 -18.50 -16.96 -19.53
C SER A 122 -18.79 -15.46 -19.66
N TRP A 123 -19.46 -15.02 -20.73
CA TRP A 123 -19.85 -13.63 -20.94
C TRP A 123 -20.91 -13.17 -19.93
N GLU A 124 -21.80 -14.06 -19.50
CA GLU A 124 -22.85 -13.75 -18.53
C GLU A 124 -22.24 -13.57 -17.14
N VAL A 125 -21.38 -14.50 -16.72
CA VAL A 125 -20.59 -14.37 -15.47
C VAL A 125 -19.79 -13.07 -15.48
N THR A 126 -19.12 -12.77 -16.60
CA THR A 126 -18.34 -11.54 -16.76
C THR A 126 -19.21 -10.28 -16.67
N SER A 127 -20.41 -10.30 -17.26
CA SER A 127 -21.37 -9.19 -17.16
C SER A 127 -21.84 -8.96 -15.72
N ARG A 128 -22.20 -10.03 -15.00
CA ARG A 128 -22.62 -9.97 -13.58
C ARG A 128 -21.48 -9.52 -12.68
N ALA A 129 -20.26 -10.00 -12.91
CA ALA A 129 -19.07 -9.59 -12.16
C ALA A 129 -18.78 -8.09 -12.34
N ARG A 130 -18.92 -7.56 -13.56
CA ARG A 130 -18.79 -6.11 -13.81
C ARG A 130 -19.88 -5.30 -13.10
N ARG A 131 -21.11 -5.80 -13.04
CA ARG A 131 -22.21 -5.13 -12.32
C ARG A 131 -21.95 -5.12 -10.81
N ALA A 132 -21.58 -6.26 -10.24
CA ALA A 132 -21.21 -6.37 -8.82
C ALA A 132 -20.03 -5.45 -8.48
N LYS A 133 -18.98 -5.43 -9.31
CA LYS A 133 -17.84 -4.51 -9.15
C LYS A 133 -18.28 -3.05 -9.09
N ARG A 134 -19.13 -2.60 -10.02
CA ARG A 134 -19.64 -1.22 -10.01
C ARG A 134 -20.45 -0.90 -8.76
N ALA A 135 -21.26 -1.83 -8.28
CA ALA A 135 -22.03 -1.67 -7.06
C ALA A 135 -21.13 -1.54 -5.82
N LEU A 136 -20.09 -2.38 -5.70
CA LEU A 136 -19.12 -2.28 -4.60
C LEU A 136 -18.31 -0.97 -4.66
N ARG A 137 -17.92 -0.52 -5.86
CA ARG A 137 -17.22 0.75 -6.04
C ARG A 137 -18.01 1.95 -5.52
N ALA A 138 -19.34 1.90 -5.62
CA ALA A 138 -20.22 2.94 -5.10
C ALA A 138 -20.25 3.01 -3.56
N LEU A 139 -19.77 1.97 -2.87
CA LEU A 139 -19.68 1.94 -1.40
C LEU A 139 -18.43 2.65 -0.87
N GLY A 140 -17.44 2.93 -1.72
CA GLY A 140 -16.25 3.69 -1.32
C GLY A 140 -15.23 2.93 -0.47
N GLY A 141 -15.13 1.60 -0.62
CA GLY A 141 -14.09 0.80 0.06
C GLY A 141 -14.47 0.29 1.44
N VAL A 142 -15.74 -0.01 1.67
CA VAL A 142 -16.20 -0.59 2.94
C VAL A 142 -15.59 -1.96 3.20
N ASP A 143 -15.49 -2.34 4.48
CA ASP A 143 -15.30 -3.73 4.86
C ASP A 143 -16.65 -4.47 4.75
N PRO A 144 -16.81 -5.46 3.84
CA PRO A 144 -18.06 -6.21 3.73
C PRO A 144 -18.43 -7.00 5.00
N ALA A 145 -17.47 -7.31 5.88
CA ALA A 145 -17.76 -7.99 7.15
C ALA A 145 -18.42 -7.08 8.19
N ALA A 146 -18.27 -5.76 8.05
CA ALA A 146 -18.93 -4.78 8.91
C ALA A 146 -20.43 -4.58 8.56
N HIS A 147 -20.90 -5.16 7.45
CA HIS A 147 -22.26 -5.00 6.94
C HIS A 147 -22.92 -6.37 6.79
N SER A 148 -23.95 -6.63 7.61
CA SER A 148 -24.69 -7.89 7.63
C SER A 148 -25.25 -8.30 6.26
N GLU A 149 -25.64 -7.31 5.45
CA GLU A 149 -26.20 -7.43 4.11
C GLU A 149 -25.18 -8.01 3.11
N LEU A 150 -23.89 -7.73 3.32
CA LEU A 150 -22.81 -8.13 2.43
C LEU A 150 -22.06 -9.36 2.93
N ALA A 151 -21.84 -9.46 4.25
CA ALA A 151 -20.90 -10.40 4.87
C ALA A 151 -21.10 -11.84 4.40
N GLY A 152 -22.31 -12.37 4.51
CA GLY A 152 -22.61 -13.77 4.14
C GLY A 152 -22.48 -14.03 2.64
N THR A 153 -23.06 -13.16 1.80
CA THR A 153 -23.03 -13.31 0.35
C THR A 153 -21.61 -13.18 -0.20
N PHE A 154 -20.82 -12.25 0.34
CA PHE A 154 -19.44 -12.01 -0.09
C PHE A 154 -18.52 -13.17 0.32
N THR A 155 -18.61 -13.64 1.56
CA THR A 155 -17.81 -14.77 2.05
C THR A 155 -18.06 -16.02 1.21
N ALA A 156 -19.34 -16.38 1.02
CA ALA A 156 -19.71 -17.52 0.19
C ALA A 156 -19.29 -17.38 -1.28
N LEU A 157 -19.07 -16.14 -1.77
CA LEU A 157 -18.55 -15.89 -3.10
C LEU A 157 -17.02 -16.08 -3.17
N MET A 158 -16.28 -15.72 -2.12
CA MET A 158 -14.82 -15.92 -2.05
C MET A 158 -14.44 -17.40 -1.93
N GLU A 159 -15.26 -18.20 -1.25
CA GLU A 159 -15.14 -19.67 -1.20
C GLU A 159 -15.26 -20.29 -2.60
N ARG A 160 -16.10 -19.72 -3.48
CA ARG A 160 -16.26 -20.20 -4.86
C ARG A 160 -14.99 -20.03 -5.71
N VAL A 161 -13.99 -19.28 -5.28
CA VAL A 161 -12.72 -19.16 -6.01
C VAL A 161 -11.96 -20.48 -6.04
N VAL A 162 -11.94 -21.18 -4.91
CA VAL A 162 -11.26 -22.48 -4.75
C VAL A 162 -12.21 -23.67 -4.89
N ALA A 163 -13.49 -23.45 -5.20
CA ALA A 163 -14.44 -24.52 -5.47
C ALA A 163 -14.11 -25.27 -6.78
N PRO A 164 -14.46 -26.56 -6.90
CA PRO A 164 -14.36 -27.30 -8.15
C PRO A 164 -15.13 -26.62 -9.29
N LYS A 165 -14.64 -26.77 -10.54
CA LYS A 165 -15.29 -26.15 -11.72
C LYS A 165 -16.77 -26.51 -11.85
N LYS A 166 -17.12 -27.77 -11.58
CA LYS A 166 -18.49 -28.32 -11.65
C LYS A 166 -19.47 -27.62 -10.68
N ASP A 167 -18.95 -27.08 -9.58
CA ASP A 167 -19.77 -26.46 -8.54
C ASP A 167 -19.96 -24.96 -8.77
N GLY A 168 -19.57 -24.43 -9.94
CA GLY A 168 -19.68 -23.01 -10.25
C GLY A 168 -18.55 -22.21 -9.62
N ARG A 169 -17.33 -22.40 -10.15
CA ARG A 169 -16.13 -21.67 -9.70
C ARG A 169 -16.15 -20.20 -10.11
N LEU A 170 -15.81 -19.30 -9.20
CA LEU A 170 -15.57 -17.89 -9.50
C LEU A 170 -14.15 -17.71 -10.06
N PRO A 171 -13.98 -17.19 -11.29
CA PRO A 171 -12.63 -16.90 -11.80
C PRO A 171 -11.87 -15.89 -10.93
N LEU A 172 -10.62 -16.19 -10.59
CA LEU A 172 -9.77 -15.38 -9.71
C LEU A 172 -9.70 -13.89 -10.14
N ARG A 173 -9.61 -13.61 -11.44
CA ARG A 173 -9.64 -12.23 -11.97
C ARG A 173 -10.88 -11.44 -11.53
N HIS A 174 -12.03 -12.10 -11.41
CA HIS A 174 -13.27 -11.46 -10.98
C HIS A 174 -13.28 -11.28 -9.47
N ALA A 175 -12.81 -12.28 -8.71
CA ALA A 175 -12.66 -12.14 -7.26
C ALA A 175 -11.75 -10.96 -6.90
N LEU A 176 -10.55 -10.89 -7.49
CA LEU A 176 -9.61 -9.79 -7.25
C LEU A 176 -10.16 -8.43 -7.72
N ALA A 177 -10.95 -8.40 -8.80
CA ALA A 177 -11.60 -7.17 -9.24
C ALA A 177 -12.71 -6.70 -8.29
N LEU A 178 -13.38 -7.61 -7.57
CA LEU A 178 -14.35 -7.25 -6.52
C LEU A 178 -13.64 -6.78 -5.25
N LEU A 179 -12.61 -7.53 -4.83
CA LEU A 179 -11.76 -7.21 -3.68
C LEU A 179 -11.07 -5.85 -3.82
N GLY A 180 -10.66 -5.47 -5.04
CA GLY A 180 -10.07 -4.17 -5.32
C GLY A 180 -11.00 -2.98 -5.02
N GLU A 181 -12.32 -3.20 -4.93
CA GLU A 181 -13.31 -2.16 -4.62
C GLU A 181 -13.70 -2.10 -3.13
N LEU A 182 -13.09 -2.95 -2.29
CA LEU A 182 -13.40 -3.10 -0.87
C LEU A 182 -12.20 -2.75 0.00
N ASP A 183 -12.41 -2.71 1.31
CA ASP A 183 -11.33 -2.64 2.27
C ASP A 183 -10.37 -3.85 2.13
N VAL A 184 -9.09 -3.63 2.38
CA VAL A 184 -8.06 -4.65 2.22
C VAL A 184 -8.22 -5.83 3.19
N ALA A 185 -8.88 -5.63 4.34
CA ALA A 185 -9.21 -6.72 5.26
C ALA A 185 -10.05 -7.82 4.59
N ALA A 186 -10.88 -7.47 3.60
CA ALA A 186 -11.62 -8.45 2.80
C ALA A 186 -10.70 -9.36 2.00
N PHE A 187 -9.58 -8.83 1.49
CA PHE A 187 -8.58 -9.61 0.77
C PHE A 187 -7.81 -10.53 1.71
N THR A 188 -7.43 -10.06 2.90
CA THR A 188 -6.75 -10.90 3.90
C THR A 188 -7.60 -12.13 4.25
N ARG A 189 -8.89 -11.94 4.56
CA ARG A 189 -9.81 -13.06 4.87
C ARG A 189 -10.03 -13.98 3.67
N ALA A 190 -10.13 -13.43 2.46
CA ALA A 190 -10.25 -14.25 1.26
C ALA A 190 -8.98 -15.09 1.00
N ALA A 191 -7.80 -14.52 1.24
CA ALA A 191 -6.53 -15.19 1.09
C ALA A 191 -6.39 -16.37 2.07
N GLU A 192 -6.84 -16.23 3.32
CA GLU A 192 -6.91 -17.33 4.30
C GLU A 192 -7.76 -18.50 3.80
N VAL A 193 -8.95 -18.21 3.25
CA VAL A 193 -9.83 -19.22 2.66
C VAL A 193 -9.16 -19.93 1.49
N TRP A 194 -8.40 -19.21 0.66
CA TRP A 194 -7.72 -19.82 -0.50
C TRP A 194 -6.52 -20.67 -0.09
N LEU A 195 -5.80 -20.28 0.96
CA LEU A 195 -4.66 -21.04 1.51
C LEU A 195 -5.10 -22.36 2.14
N ALA A 196 -6.34 -22.46 2.62
CA ALA A 196 -6.89 -23.70 3.17
C ALA A 196 -7.07 -24.81 2.12
N VAL A 197 -7.09 -24.48 0.82
CA VAL A 197 -7.30 -25.44 -0.28
C VAL A 197 -6.24 -25.22 -1.39
N PRO A 198 -4.95 -25.45 -1.09
CA PRO A 198 -3.84 -24.97 -1.92
C PRO A 198 -3.80 -25.58 -3.33
N ASP A 199 -4.31 -26.81 -3.49
CA ASP A 199 -4.27 -27.56 -4.75
C ASP A 199 -5.42 -27.23 -5.71
N ALA A 200 -6.46 -26.53 -5.26
CA ALA A 200 -7.65 -26.30 -6.08
C ALA A 200 -7.44 -25.28 -7.21
N VAL A 201 -6.78 -24.16 -6.90
CA VAL A 201 -6.45 -23.10 -7.86
C VAL A 201 -5.07 -22.54 -7.55
N PRO A 202 -4.01 -23.06 -8.20
CA PRO A 202 -2.63 -22.65 -7.93
C PRO A 202 -2.43 -21.13 -7.96
N ALA A 203 -3.02 -20.43 -8.94
CA ALA A 203 -2.91 -18.98 -9.03
C ALA A 203 -3.50 -18.23 -7.81
N ALA A 204 -4.58 -18.73 -7.21
CA ALA A 204 -5.20 -18.10 -6.04
C ALA A 204 -4.31 -18.31 -4.80
N THR A 205 -3.80 -19.52 -4.64
CA THR A 205 -2.82 -19.88 -3.60
C THR A 205 -1.55 -19.05 -3.73
N THR A 206 -1.03 -18.89 -4.95
CA THR A 206 0.14 -18.07 -5.22
C THR A 206 -0.10 -16.62 -4.83
N VAL A 207 -1.22 -16.01 -5.23
CA VAL A 207 -1.56 -14.64 -4.81
C VAL A 207 -1.66 -14.53 -3.28
N ALA A 208 -2.28 -15.50 -2.60
CA ALA A 208 -2.41 -15.48 -1.15
C ALA A 208 -1.06 -15.66 -0.42
N ARG A 209 -0.18 -16.53 -0.91
CA ARG A 209 1.18 -16.69 -0.37
C ARG A 209 2.01 -15.43 -0.57
N GLN A 210 1.93 -14.82 -1.75
CA GLN A 210 2.63 -13.57 -2.03
C GLN A 210 2.13 -12.42 -1.17
N ALA A 211 0.85 -12.42 -0.78
CA ALA A 211 0.33 -11.46 0.17
C ALA A 211 0.98 -11.56 1.55
N SER A 212 1.20 -12.80 2.00
CA SER A 212 1.89 -13.07 3.26
C SER A 212 3.37 -12.67 3.17
N ALA A 213 4.04 -12.97 2.06
CA ALA A 213 5.46 -12.68 1.85
C ALA A 213 5.77 -11.17 1.73
N LEU A 214 4.89 -10.39 1.11
CA LEU A 214 5.08 -8.94 0.98
C LEU A 214 4.92 -8.19 2.31
N GLY A 215 4.19 -8.75 3.28
CA GLY A 215 3.94 -8.13 4.59
C GLY A 215 3.08 -6.86 4.54
N GLN A 216 2.62 -6.44 3.36
CA GLN A 216 1.70 -5.32 3.16
C GLN A 216 0.48 -5.75 2.33
N PRO A 217 -0.69 -5.99 2.96
CA PRO A 217 -1.88 -6.48 2.28
C PRO A 217 -2.35 -5.61 1.10
N GLU A 218 -2.16 -4.29 1.21
CA GLU A 218 -2.58 -3.32 0.18
C GLU A 218 -1.76 -3.48 -1.11
N LEU A 219 -0.44 -3.57 -0.97
CA LEU A 219 0.47 -3.83 -2.07
C LEU A 219 0.22 -5.20 -2.68
N ALA A 220 0.02 -6.20 -1.81
CA ALA A 220 -0.26 -7.57 -2.22
C ALA A 220 -1.53 -7.68 -3.06
N LEU A 221 -2.64 -7.04 -2.67
CA LEU A 221 -3.86 -7.04 -3.46
C LEU A 221 -3.63 -6.41 -4.83
N ARG A 222 -2.95 -5.26 -4.89
CA ARG A 222 -2.66 -4.57 -6.16
C ARG A 222 -1.74 -5.40 -7.06
N MET A 223 -0.73 -6.06 -6.51
CA MET A 223 0.13 -7.00 -7.22
C MET A 223 -0.66 -8.19 -7.74
N GLY A 224 -1.49 -8.81 -6.90
CA GLY A 224 -2.37 -9.91 -7.30
C GLY A 224 -3.31 -9.52 -8.44
N MET A 225 -3.91 -8.33 -8.37
CA MET A 225 -4.74 -7.78 -9.46
C MET A 225 -3.94 -7.64 -10.76
N LEU A 226 -2.75 -7.03 -10.72
CA LEU A 226 -1.89 -6.86 -11.91
C LEU A 226 -1.44 -8.19 -12.53
N LEU A 227 -1.12 -9.19 -11.72
CA LEU A 227 -0.72 -10.51 -12.18
C LEU A 227 -1.90 -11.31 -12.77
N ALA A 228 -3.10 -11.14 -12.21
CA ALA A 228 -4.30 -11.82 -12.69
C ALA A 228 -4.96 -11.15 -13.91
N GLU A 229 -4.58 -9.92 -14.24
CA GLU A 229 -5.09 -9.20 -15.40
C GLU A 229 -4.72 -9.90 -16.70
N ARG A 230 -5.69 -9.98 -17.62
CA ARG A 230 -5.53 -10.57 -18.95
C ARG A 230 -5.90 -9.57 -20.05
N PRO A 231 -4.98 -8.66 -20.40
CA PRO A 231 -5.08 -7.81 -21.58
C PRO A 231 -5.38 -8.66 -22.82
N GLY A 232 -6.32 -8.19 -23.66
CA GLY A 232 -6.80 -8.93 -24.83
C GLY A 232 -8.15 -9.65 -24.62
N LEU A 233 -8.62 -9.82 -23.38
CA LEU A 233 -10.02 -10.19 -23.15
C LEU A 233 -10.95 -8.98 -23.30
N ALA A 234 -12.16 -9.20 -23.82
CA ALA A 234 -13.16 -8.16 -23.95
C ALA A 234 -13.47 -7.49 -22.60
N GLY A 235 -13.21 -6.19 -22.50
CA GLY A 235 -13.40 -5.40 -21.27
C GLY A 235 -12.25 -5.50 -20.25
N ALA A 236 -11.13 -6.14 -20.59
CA ALA A 236 -9.90 -6.06 -19.81
C ALA A 236 -9.14 -4.75 -20.13
N PRO A 237 -8.31 -4.24 -19.20
CA PRO A 237 -7.43 -3.12 -19.47
C PRO A 237 -6.48 -3.41 -20.64
N SER A 238 -6.11 -2.36 -21.39
CA SER A 238 -5.06 -2.46 -22.41
C SER A 238 -3.70 -2.78 -21.78
N GLU A 239 -2.79 -3.33 -22.58
CA GLU A 239 -1.39 -3.53 -22.16
C GLU A 239 -0.73 -2.22 -21.74
N GLU A 240 -1.02 -1.11 -22.44
CA GLU A 240 -0.53 0.21 -22.04
C GLU A 240 -1.08 0.64 -20.66
N GLY A 241 -2.36 0.37 -20.41
CA GLY A 241 -2.99 0.64 -19.12
C GLY A 241 -2.39 -0.22 -18.00
N TRP A 242 -2.04 -1.47 -18.29
CA TRP A 242 -1.32 -2.35 -17.38
C TRP A 242 0.06 -1.76 -17.05
N SER A 243 0.85 -1.38 -18.06
CA SER A 243 2.19 -0.80 -17.87
C SER A 243 2.13 0.47 -17.01
N LYS A 244 1.18 1.38 -17.26
CA LYS A 244 1.00 2.59 -16.45
C LYS A 244 0.69 2.28 -14.98
N ARG A 245 -0.11 1.26 -14.69
CA ARG A 245 -0.39 0.84 -13.30
C ARG A 245 0.84 0.23 -12.65
N TRP A 246 1.58 -0.61 -13.38
CA TRP A 246 2.83 -1.19 -12.88
C TRP A 246 3.86 -0.11 -12.56
N THR A 247 4.11 0.84 -13.46
CA THR A 247 5.05 1.96 -13.23
C THR A 247 4.72 2.76 -11.97
N ARG A 248 3.44 2.94 -11.65
CA ARG A 248 3.01 3.63 -10.42
C ARG A 248 3.19 2.79 -9.16
N LEU A 249 3.05 1.47 -9.26
CA LEU A 249 3.10 0.56 -8.11
C LEU A 249 4.54 0.12 -7.79
N ARG A 250 5.38 -0.02 -8.82
CA ARG A 250 6.73 -0.57 -8.74
C ARG A 250 7.60 0.06 -7.63
N PRO A 251 7.70 1.40 -7.48
CA PRO A 251 8.54 1.99 -6.44
C PRO A 251 8.15 1.55 -5.03
N HIS A 252 6.84 1.42 -4.77
CA HIS A 252 6.33 1.01 -3.46
C HIS A 252 6.60 -0.48 -3.18
N VAL A 253 6.56 -1.31 -4.21
CA VAL A 253 6.87 -2.75 -4.09
C VAL A 253 8.36 -2.95 -3.87
N GLU A 254 9.20 -2.25 -4.64
CA GLU A 254 10.65 -2.27 -4.48
C GLU A 254 11.08 -1.75 -3.10
N GLU A 255 10.50 -0.65 -2.62
CA GLU A 255 10.73 -0.11 -1.28
C GLU A 255 10.34 -1.14 -0.19
N GLN A 256 9.15 -1.75 -0.31
CA GLN A 256 8.69 -2.72 0.67
C GLN A 256 9.58 -3.97 0.71
N LEU A 257 9.94 -4.51 -0.45
CA LEU A 257 10.83 -5.68 -0.55
C LEU A 257 12.22 -5.34 -0.01
N SER A 258 12.78 -4.18 -0.36
CA SER A 258 14.09 -3.73 0.13
C SER A 258 14.09 -3.58 1.65
N SER A 259 13.01 -3.03 2.22
CA SER A 259 12.86 -2.89 3.69
C SER A 259 12.80 -4.23 4.42
N SER A 260 12.42 -5.30 3.71
CA SER A 260 12.37 -6.67 4.22
C SER A 260 13.63 -7.48 3.88
N GLY A 261 14.67 -6.84 3.32
CA GLY A 261 15.93 -7.48 2.94
C GLY A 261 15.89 -8.27 1.62
N GLY A 262 14.86 -8.08 0.79
CA GLY A 262 14.70 -8.73 -0.51
C GLY A 262 14.78 -7.76 -1.69
N SER A 263 14.58 -8.29 -2.89
CA SER A 263 14.49 -7.51 -4.13
C SER A 263 13.32 -7.99 -5.00
N LEU A 264 12.88 -7.15 -5.93
CA LEU A 264 11.83 -7.51 -6.89
C LEU A 264 12.16 -8.78 -7.68
N ALA A 265 13.42 -8.92 -8.12
CA ALA A 265 13.87 -10.11 -8.85
C ALA A 265 13.82 -11.37 -7.99
N THR A 266 14.33 -11.32 -6.76
CA THR A 266 14.26 -12.47 -5.84
C THR A 266 12.82 -12.84 -5.49
N TRP A 267 11.96 -11.84 -5.33
CA TRP A 267 10.53 -12.05 -5.10
C TRP A 267 9.87 -12.70 -6.31
N ALA A 268 10.10 -12.19 -7.52
CA ALA A 268 9.54 -12.74 -8.76
C ALA A 268 9.96 -14.20 -9.00
N GLN A 269 11.22 -14.53 -8.73
CA GLN A 269 11.76 -15.89 -8.80
C GLN A 269 11.17 -16.83 -7.74
N SER A 270 10.74 -16.31 -6.59
CA SER A 270 10.08 -17.11 -5.54
C SER A 270 8.65 -17.50 -5.90
N VAL A 271 8.04 -16.85 -6.90
CA VAL A 271 6.66 -17.11 -7.31
C VAL A 271 6.61 -18.35 -8.19
N ASP A 272 6.04 -19.46 -7.69
CA ASP A 272 5.79 -20.64 -8.51
C ASP A 272 4.71 -20.36 -9.56
N ALA A 273 5.16 -20.22 -10.82
CA ALA A 273 4.33 -20.05 -12.00
C ALA A 273 4.40 -21.25 -12.96
N SER A 274 5.00 -22.37 -12.55
CA SER A 274 5.25 -23.54 -13.40
C SER A 274 3.98 -24.11 -14.05
N LYS A 275 2.83 -23.98 -13.38
CA LYS A 275 1.52 -24.46 -13.85
C LYS A 275 0.64 -23.37 -14.47
N ASP A 276 1.11 -22.14 -14.63
CA ASP A 276 0.36 -21.03 -15.21
C ASP A 276 1.24 -20.17 -16.13
N ALA A 277 1.21 -20.47 -17.43
CA ALA A 277 1.98 -19.76 -18.45
C ALA A 277 1.66 -18.25 -18.51
N HIS A 278 0.44 -17.84 -18.16
CA HIS A 278 0.08 -16.42 -18.13
C HIS A 278 0.73 -15.72 -16.95
N LEU A 279 0.75 -16.36 -15.78
CA LEU A 279 1.43 -15.84 -14.61
C LEU A 279 2.94 -15.69 -14.89
N ALA A 280 3.56 -16.71 -15.49
CA ALA A 280 4.97 -16.66 -15.88
C ALA A 280 5.27 -15.48 -16.83
N SER A 281 4.42 -15.27 -17.84
CA SER A 281 4.53 -14.13 -18.76
C SER A 281 4.40 -12.78 -18.04
N ARG A 282 3.50 -12.67 -17.04
CA ARG A 282 3.34 -11.43 -16.27
C ARG A 282 4.53 -11.16 -15.36
N LEU A 283 5.09 -12.19 -14.71
CA LEU A 283 6.28 -12.06 -13.86
C LEU A 283 7.48 -11.57 -14.66
N ALA A 284 7.75 -12.17 -15.82
CA ALA A 284 8.83 -11.71 -16.71
C ALA A 284 8.66 -10.24 -17.14
N ARG A 285 7.42 -9.79 -17.31
CA ARG A 285 7.11 -8.39 -17.67
C ARG A 285 7.22 -7.42 -16.50
N LEU A 286 7.19 -7.87 -15.24
CA LEU A 286 7.47 -7.00 -14.10
C LEU A 286 8.95 -6.59 -14.04
N GLU A 287 9.83 -7.48 -14.50
CA GLU A 287 11.28 -7.29 -14.52
C GLU A 287 11.78 -6.47 -15.72
N ALA A 288 11.03 -6.47 -16.82
CA ALA A 288 11.29 -5.69 -18.04
C ALA A 288 11.03 -4.19 -17.86
#